data_AF-A0AAP3M748-F1
#
_entry.id   AF-A0AAP3M748-F1
#
_cell.length_a   1.000
_cell.length_b   1.000
_cell.length_c   1.000
_cell.angle_alpha   90.00
_cell.angle_beta   90.00
_cell.angle_gamma   90.00
#
_symmetry.space_group_name_H-M   'P 1'
#
loop_
_entity.id
_entity.type
_entity.pdbx_description
1 polymer ?
#
loop_
_entity_poly.entity_id
_entity_poly.type
_entity_poly.pdbx_seq_one_letter_code
_entity_poly.pdbx_strand_id
1 'polypeptide(L)'
;MGLMTSSQAISKHAKGGRVNTAATKSIKRFTAFNVDIALSLPTTTDHIQRTIRENGVFYEQQMLAELSALLPESPCIVDVGAGIGNYSLFFALIAGARTHCFEADPQVFSTLEQNIALNDMATQVEPHEVSLGAGPASGTSEHGATLDTCLADQHVDLIRLAPSGTEADVLRGATAVLEHSHPMVAVQPASLDALAEIEALLRPFGYRKTRRYGDAPVFLFEKGLKASAGQGSYTQQILESVKQNLPQTTGIYAGLSTTPENEAALRASVMSLLPQVDGLFIYLAGYSEAPSFLNKFDKIEYTINEEAADFSEVGRFWGLGQVEDAVFVTCSDEIIYPTDFTARMVAELAQTKGMGVVCVEGTLLVQVTGDAQSQPASSSFALERELIRRRRVHIPATTACAFHNKTVPVSFAECDPDIPADAQIATYAETHNISRYVIPRPAAWLQTLKTERRTAGQTDKGTLKTIPPLSLASSEDRVPIIVLSLEKDDNIISALSALKPKVRDLALCIVCDAATDRLKTLVSQHQCKWEIHLLERKSPLSEFYQKLLEENAERTTYLEVRGRALEPLTLDDGPREWIDATFSKSKHS
;
A
#
# COMPACT_ATOMS: atom_id res chain seq x y z
N MET A 1 -35.11 12.26 67.06
CA MET A 1 -34.22 11.37 66.29
C MET A 1 -34.07 12.03 64.92
N GLY A 2 -33.03 12.78 64.58
CA GLY A 2 -31.60 12.45 64.44
C GLY A 2 -31.14 13.06 63.10
N LEU A 3 -30.48 14.24 63.13
CA LEU A 3 -29.14 14.58 62.56
C LEU A 3 -29.13 14.86 61.03
N MET A 4 -29.16 16.13 60.56
CA MET A 4 -28.04 17.08 60.27
C MET A 4 -27.01 16.55 59.25
N THR A 5 -26.64 17.26 58.17
CA THR A 5 -25.92 18.56 58.11
C THR A 5 -26.16 19.27 56.75
N SER A 6 -26.73 20.50 56.73
CA SER A 6 -26.09 21.84 56.71
C SER A 6 -25.40 22.25 55.39
N SER A 7 -26.20 22.89 54.53
CA SER A 7 -25.83 23.74 53.39
C SER A 7 -25.96 25.21 53.78
N GLN A 8 -25.16 26.07 53.13
CA GLN A 8 -25.14 27.54 53.11
C GLN A 8 -24.19 28.31 54.04
N ALA A 9 -23.28 29.04 53.40
CA ALA A 9 -22.69 30.34 53.76
C ALA A 9 -21.62 30.66 52.68
N ILE A 10 -21.46 31.81 52.01
CA ILE A 10 -21.90 33.19 52.18
C ILE A 10 -21.71 33.90 50.82
N SER A 11 -22.71 34.69 50.42
CA SER A 11 -22.56 35.82 49.50
C SER A 11 -22.04 37.03 50.30
N LYS A 12 -20.91 37.62 49.89
CA LYS A 12 -20.57 39.07 50.03
C LYS A 12 -19.12 39.35 49.61
N HIS A 13 -18.93 39.89 48.41
CA HIS A 13 -18.34 41.22 48.22
C HIS A 13 -18.17 41.53 46.73
N ALA A 14 -19.18 42.20 46.15
CA ALA A 14 -18.95 43.12 45.05
C ALA A 14 -18.42 44.43 45.65
N LYS A 15 -17.13 44.70 45.44
CA LYS A 15 -16.56 46.05 45.48
C LYS A 15 -15.59 46.16 44.32
N GLY A 16 -15.84 47.14 43.46
CA GLY A 16 -15.09 47.39 42.24
C GLY A 16 -13.59 47.46 42.48
N GLY A 17 -12.89 46.45 41.99
CA GLY A 17 -11.49 46.56 41.61
C GLY A 17 -11.47 47.00 40.15
N ARG A 18 -10.77 48.10 39.87
CA ARG A 18 -10.40 48.48 38.51
C ARG A 18 -9.94 47.22 37.76
N VAL A 19 -10.58 46.90 36.64
CA VAL A 19 -10.02 45.98 35.65
C VAL A 19 -8.63 46.52 35.36
N ASN A 20 -7.61 45.76 35.75
CA ASN A 20 -6.23 46.19 35.65
C ASN A 20 -5.93 46.31 34.14
N THR A 21 -5.98 47.53 33.60
CA THR A 21 -5.89 47.84 32.17
C THR A 21 -4.55 47.43 31.53
N ALA A 22 -3.59 46.94 32.34
CA ALA A 22 -2.37 46.28 31.89
C ALA A 22 -2.59 44.82 31.47
N ALA A 23 -3.53 44.09 32.07
CA ALA A 23 -3.80 42.67 31.79
C ALA A 23 -4.46 42.43 30.41
N THR A 24 -5.13 43.44 29.86
CA THR A 24 -5.74 43.38 28.52
C THR A 24 -4.73 43.52 27.37
N LYS A 25 -3.49 43.93 27.63
CA LYS A 25 -2.44 44.08 26.57
C LYS A 25 -1.65 42.79 26.29
N SER A 26 -1.76 41.77 27.14
CA SER A 26 -1.10 40.47 26.92
C SER A 26 -1.99 39.43 26.24
N ILE A 27 -3.28 39.70 26.05
CA ILE A 27 -4.21 38.74 25.45
C ILE A 27 -4.14 38.84 23.91
N LYS A 28 -3.67 37.78 23.26
CA LYS A 28 -3.76 37.59 21.81
C LYS A 28 -5.05 36.85 21.49
N ARG A 29 -5.84 37.41 20.56
CA ARG A 29 -6.99 36.73 19.96
C ARG A 29 -6.68 36.40 18.51
N PHE A 30 -7.07 35.22 18.08
CA PHE A 30 -6.94 34.75 16.71
C PHE A 30 -7.96 33.65 16.43
N THR A 31 -8.23 33.40 15.16
CA THR A 31 -9.12 32.32 14.74
C THR A 31 -8.28 31.22 14.10
N ALA A 32 -8.44 29.98 14.57
CA ALA A 32 -7.83 28.81 13.96
C ALA A 32 -8.89 27.73 13.75
N PHE A 33 -8.91 27.11 12.58
CA PHE A 33 -9.91 26.08 12.20
C PHE A 33 -11.37 26.50 12.47
N ASN A 34 -11.69 27.77 12.22
CA ASN A 34 -13.01 28.39 12.47
C ASN A 34 -13.44 28.45 13.94
N VAL A 35 -12.49 28.32 14.88
CA VAL A 35 -12.71 28.53 16.32
C VAL A 35 -11.96 29.79 16.75
N ASP A 36 -12.64 30.66 17.48
CA ASP A 36 -12.03 31.86 18.07
C ASP A 36 -11.31 31.49 19.35
N ILE A 37 -10.03 31.87 19.43
CA ILE A 37 -9.13 31.52 20.54
C ILE A 37 -8.62 32.81 21.19
N ALA A 38 -8.51 32.79 22.52
CA ALA A 38 -7.91 33.85 23.32
C ALA A 38 -6.83 33.30 24.26
N LEU A 39 -5.59 33.77 24.13
CA LEU A 39 -4.48 33.38 25.01
C LEU A 39 -3.83 34.61 25.66
N SER A 40 -3.68 34.58 26.97
CA SER A 40 -2.82 35.46 27.77
C SER A 40 -1.35 35.07 27.57
N LEU A 41 -0.56 36.02 27.06
CA LEU A 41 0.86 35.86 26.71
C LEU A 41 1.71 36.91 27.47
N PRO A 42 1.81 36.83 28.82
CA PRO A 42 2.46 37.84 29.64
C PRO A 42 3.97 37.96 29.43
N THR A 43 4.65 36.90 28.98
CA THR A 43 6.11 36.82 28.89
C THR A 43 6.57 37.08 27.45
N THR A 44 7.42 38.07 27.23
CA THR A 44 7.93 38.46 25.89
C THR A 44 9.21 37.73 25.49
N THR A 45 9.96 37.23 26.47
CA THR A 45 11.20 36.48 26.27
C THR A 45 10.96 35.04 25.86
N ASP A 46 9.81 34.48 26.26
CA ASP A 46 9.39 33.12 25.91
C ASP A 46 9.16 32.97 24.40
N HIS A 47 9.73 31.92 23.82
CA HIS A 47 9.70 31.70 22.38
C HIS A 47 8.30 31.34 21.87
N ILE A 48 7.57 30.49 22.61
CA ILE A 48 6.21 30.06 22.24
C ILE A 48 5.27 31.27 22.24
N GLN A 49 5.26 32.04 23.32
CA GLN A 49 4.45 33.25 23.46
C GLN A 49 4.81 34.34 22.45
N ARG A 50 6.09 34.47 22.06
CA ARG A 50 6.49 35.40 21.00
C ARG A 50 5.91 34.96 19.65
N THR A 51 6.09 33.69 19.30
CA THR A 51 5.64 33.12 18.02
C THR A 51 4.11 33.24 17.85
N ILE A 52 3.33 32.91 18.88
CA ILE A 52 1.86 33.03 18.85
C ILE A 52 1.43 34.50 18.70
N ARG A 53 2.10 35.42 19.40
CA ARG A 53 1.80 36.86 19.34
C ARG A 53 2.04 37.45 17.97
N GLU A 54 3.14 37.06 17.33
CA GLU A 54 3.53 37.53 15.99
C GLU A 54 2.65 36.92 14.90
N ASN A 55 2.47 35.60 14.91
CA ASN A 55 1.85 34.88 13.80
C ASN A 55 0.33 34.71 13.94
N GLY A 56 -0.23 34.80 15.16
CA GLY A 56 -1.66 34.62 15.38
C GLY A 56 -2.16 33.21 15.03
N VAL A 57 -1.36 32.21 15.33
CA VAL A 57 -1.68 30.78 15.19
C VAL A 57 -1.12 30.04 16.41
N PHE A 58 -1.59 28.82 16.66
CA PHE A 58 -0.98 27.96 17.66
C PHE A 58 0.50 27.72 17.32
N TYR A 59 1.35 27.64 18.35
CA TYR A 59 2.72 27.17 18.16
C TYR A 59 2.68 25.71 17.68
N GLU A 60 3.44 25.40 16.62
CA GLU A 60 3.44 24.09 15.94
C GLU A 60 2.06 23.64 15.40
N GLN A 61 1.20 24.58 14.98
CA GLN A 61 -0.17 24.30 14.50
C GLN A 61 -0.27 23.18 13.44
N GLN A 62 0.69 23.09 12.51
CA GLN A 62 0.68 22.04 11.48
C GLN A 62 0.87 20.64 12.09
N MET A 63 1.84 20.48 12.98
CA MET A 63 2.06 19.22 13.71
C MET A 63 0.84 18.85 14.55
N LEU A 64 0.26 19.84 15.25
CA LEU A 64 -0.93 19.65 16.08
C LEU A 64 -2.14 19.15 15.27
N ALA A 65 -2.34 19.71 14.07
CA ALA A 65 -3.39 19.27 13.16
C ALA A 65 -3.14 17.84 12.63
N GLU A 66 -1.89 17.52 12.29
CA GLU A 66 -1.50 16.18 11.86
C GLU A 66 -1.67 15.14 12.98
N LEU A 67 -1.26 15.45 14.21
CA LEU A 67 -1.45 14.58 15.37
C LEU A 67 -2.93 14.35 15.65
N SER A 68 -3.75 15.41 15.59
CA SER A 68 -5.19 15.30 15.84
C SER A 68 -5.91 14.46 14.80
N ALA A 69 -5.43 14.44 13.55
CA ALA A 69 -5.98 13.59 12.50
C ALA A 69 -5.75 12.08 12.73
N LEU A 70 -4.88 11.71 13.68
CA LEU A 70 -4.62 10.32 14.06
C LEU A 70 -5.46 9.85 15.25
N LEU A 71 -6.10 10.77 15.97
CA LEU A 71 -6.85 10.48 17.19
C LEU A 71 -8.31 10.13 16.88
N PRO A 72 -8.98 9.34 17.74
CA PRO A 72 -10.40 9.05 17.62
C PRO A 72 -11.26 10.30 17.85
N GLU A 73 -12.56 10.21 17.54
CA GLU A 73 -13.51 11.26 17.88
C GLU A 73 -13.60 11.41 19.42
N SER A 74 -13.38 12.63 19.93
CA SER A 74 -13.36 12.97 21.38
C SER A 74 -12.27 12.25 22.20
N PRO A 75 -10.98 12.44 21.89
CA PRO A 75 -9.88 11.72 22.54
C PRO A 75 -9.62 12.21 23.97
N CYS A 76 -9.02 11.35 24.80
CA CYS A 76 -8.47 11.71 26.10
C CYS A 76 -6.95 11.93 25.99
N ILE A 77 -6.47 13.10 26.39
CA ILE A 77 -5.08 13.51 26.19
C ILE A 77 -4.44 13.89 27.52
N VAL A 78 -3.18 13.50 27.66
CA VAL A 78 -2.29 13.89 28.74
C VAL A 78 -1.21 14.80 28.17
N ASP A 79 -1.08 16.01 28.71
CA ASP A 79 -0.07 17.00 28.31
C ASP A 79 0.84 17.33 29.50
N VAL A 80 2.07 16.82 29.50
CA VAL A 80 3.04 16.99 30.58
C VAL A 80 4.03 18.09 30.21
N GLY A 81 4.14 19.10 31.07
CA GLY A 81 4.81 20.37 30.74
C GLY A 81 3.94 21.20 29.81
N ALA A 82 2.69 21.42 30.23
CA ALA A 82 1.68 22.12 29.46
C ALA A 82 2.02 23.59 29.22
N GLY A 83 2.90 24.17 30.05
CA GLY A 83 3.27 25.57 29.97
C GLY A 83 2.04 26.46 30.08
N ILE A 84 1.89 27.42 29.16
CA ILE A 84 0.72 28.30 29.12
C ILE A 84 -0.52 27.68 28.44
N GLY A 85 -0.49 26.38 28.10
CA GLY A 85 -1.63 25.66 27.54
C GLY A 85 -1.78 25.70 26.02
N ASN A 86 -0.71 25.99 25.27
CA ASN A 86 -0.75 26.00 23.79
C ASN A 86 -1.30 24.69 23.22
N TYR A 87 -0.71 23.56 23.62
CA TYR A 87 -1.09 22.23 23.13
C TYR A 87 -2.42 21.79 23.75
N SER A 88 -2.57 21.96 25.07
CA SER A 88 -3.78 21.54 25.78
C SER A 88 -5.06 22.19 25.24
N LEU A 89 -5.00 23.51 24.93
CA LEU A 89 -6.14 24.23 24.37
C LEU A 89 -6.35 23.94 22.88
N PHE A 90 -5.29 23.68 22.11
CA PHE A 90 -5.46 23.22 20.73
C PHE A 90 -6.29 21.94 20.71
N PHE A 91 -5.91 20.94 21.51
CA PHE A 91 -6.61 19.67 21.49
C PHE A 91 -8.04 19.78 22.01
N ALA A 92 -8.29 20.57 23.06
CA ALA A 92 -9.63 20.75 23.59
C ALA A 92 -10.55 21.51 22.61
N LEU A 93 -10.09 22.64 22.06
CA LEU A 93 -10.91 23.51 21.21
C LEU A 93 -11.08 22.98 19.79
N ILE A 94 -10.04 22.37 19.22
CA ILE A 94 -10.00 21.97 17.81
C ILE A 94 -10.26 20.47 17.65
N ALA A 95 -9.63 19.62 18.46
CA ALA A 95 -9.79 18.16 18.37
C ALA A 95 -10.96 17.63 19.23
N GLY A 96 -11.60 18.49 20.03
CA GLY A 96 -12.69 18.10 20.92
C GLY A 96 -12.24 17.17 22.06
N ALA A 97 -10.97 17.25 22.45
CA ALA A 97 -10.38 16.35 23.42
C ALA A 97 -10.76 16.71 24.87
N ARG A 98 -10.87 15.68 25.71
CA ARG A 98 -10.72 15.84 27.16
C ARG A 98 -9.22 15.81 27.49
N THR A 99 -8.70 16.82 28.17
CA THR A 99 -7.25 16.99 28.35
C THR A 99 -6.88 17.13 29.83
N HIS A 100 -6.02 16.25 30.33
CA HIS A 100 -5.31 16.39 31.59
C HIS A 100 -3.97 17.09 31.33
N CYS A 101 -3.76 18.28 31.88
CA CYS A 101 -2.52 19.02 31.67
C CYS A 101 -1.76 19.23 32.99
N PHE A 102 -0.44 19.02 32.95
CA PHE A 102 0.43 19.07 34.13
C PHE A 102 1.48 20.16 33.95
N GLU A 103 1.53 21.10 34.89
CA GLU A 103 2.52 22.18 34.94
C GLU A 103 2.88 22.47 36.39
N ALA A 104 4.16 22.42 36.72
CA ALA A 104 4.64 22.48 38.11
C ALA A 104 5.04 23.89 38.54
N ASP A 105 5.36 24.80 37.61
CA ASP A 105 5.68 26.19 37.96
C ASP A 105 4.38 26.96 38.30
N PRO A 106 4.20 27.44 39.55
CA PRO A 106 2.94 28.09 39.96
C PRO A 106 2.60 29.36 39.16
N GLN A 107 3.62 30.08 38.65
CA GLN A 107 3.40 31.29 37.87
C GLN A 107 2.92 30.96 36.45
N VAL A 108 3.50 29.91 35.86
CA VAL A 108 3.08 29.42 34.54
C VAL A 108 1.72 28.74 34.64
N PHE A 109 1.48 27.95 35.69
CA PHE A 109 0.20 27.31 36.00
C PHE A 109 -0.93 28.34 36.13
N SER A 110 -0.70 29.46 36.82
CA SER A 110 -1.70 30.54 36.89
C SER A 110 -2.05 31.12 35.51
N THR A 111 -1.09 31.16 34.58
CA THR A 111 -1.35 31.58 33.19
C THR A 111 -2.12 30.52 32.40
N LEU A 112 -1.81 29.23 32.62
CA LEU A 112 -2.56 28.09 32.07
C LEU A 112 -4.04 28.14 32.48
N GLU A 113 -4.32 28.29 33.78
CA GLU A 113 -5.70 28.42 34.30
C GLU A 113 -6.42 29.61 33.68
N GLN A 114 -5.74 30.75 33.57
CA GLN A 114 -6.29 31.94 32.93
C GLN A 114 -6.66 31.64 31.46
N ASN A 115 -5.80 30.93 30.73
CA ASN A 115 -6.04 30.58 29.33
C ASN A 115 -7.17 29.56 29.15
N ILE A 116 -7.30 28.59 30.06
CA ILE A 116 -8.44 27.67 30.10
C ILE A 116 -9.75 28.43 30.32
N ALA A 117 -9.77 29.36 31.29
CA ALA A 117 -10.93 30.19 31.58
C ALA A 117 -11.28 31.15 30.43
N LEU A 118 -10.29 31.71 29.72
CA LEU A 118 -10.51 32.61 28.59
C LEU A 118 -11.22 31.96 27.39
N ASN A 119 -11.19 30.63 27.30
CA ASN A 119 -11.81 29.87 26.21
C ASN A 119 -12.97 28.98 26.69
N ASP A 120 -13.49 29.20 27.91
CA ASP A 120 -14.59 28.43 28.50
C ASP A 120 -14.36 26.91 28.56
N MET A 121 -13.10 26.47 28.67
CA MET A 121 -12.71 25.04 28.59
C MET A 121 -12.58 24.33 29.94
N ALA A 122 -13.04 24.93 31.04
CA ALA A 122 -12.88 24.38 32.39
C ALA A 122 -13.51 23.00 32.62
N THR A 123 -14.43 22.56 31.74
CA THR A 123 -15.03 21.22 31.81
C THR A 123 -14.29 20.18 30.96
N GLN A 124 -13.48 20.61 29.99
CA GLN A 124 -12.76 19.73 29.07
C GLN A 124 -11.25 19.67 29.36
N VAL A 125 -10.70 20.70 29.99
CA VAL A 125 -9.29 20.77 30.35
C VAL A 125 -9.16 20.79 31.87
N GLU A 126 -8.48 19.78 32.41
CA GLU A 126 -8.25 19.57 33.84
C GLU A 126 -6.77 19.84 34.16
N PRO A 127 -6.44 21.02 34.73
CA PRO A 127 -5.06 21.38 35.05
C PRO A 127 -4.62 20.84 36.42
N HIS A 128 -3.37 20.33 36.49
CA HIS A 128 -2.74 19.79 37.69
C HIS A 128 -1.43 20.52 38.01
N GLU A 129 -1.37 21.18 39.16
CA GLU A 129 -0.17 21.88 39.67
C GLU A 129 0.77 20.88 40.38
N VAL A 130 1.38 19.98 39.60
CA VAL A 130 2.19 18.88 40.14
C VAL A 130 3.29 18.48 39.17
N SER A 131 4.43 18.04 39.71
CA SER A 131 5.50 17.44 38.93
C SER A 131 5.31 15.93 38.81
N LEU A 132 5.59 15.36 37.63
CA LEU A 132 5.46 13.92 37.39
C LEU A 132 6.84 13.26 37.33
N GLY A 133 6.95 12.03 37.84
CA GLY A 133 8.18 11.24 37.83
C GLY A 133 7.98 9.74 38.05
N ALA A 134 9.08 9.02 38.27
CA ALA A 134 9.11 7.55 38.29
C ALA A 134 8.46 6.91 39.53
N GLY A 135 8.26 7.68 40.59
CA GLY A 135 7.67 7.20 41.84
C GLY A 135 7.20 8.36 42.72
N PRO A 136 6.35 8.10 43.72
CA PRO A 136 5.95 9.13 44.68
C PRO A 136 7.19 9.66 45.41
N ALA A 137 7.30 10.99 45.55
CA ALA A 137 8.46 11.61 46.15
C ALA A 137 8.74 11.07 47.57
N SER A 138 9.91 10.46 47.78
CA SER A 138 10.40 10.09 49.11
C SER A 138 11.23 11.23 49.68
N GLY A 139 10.58 12.08 50.49
CA GLY A 139 11.23 13.20 51.19
C GLY A 139 10.77 14.58 50.73
N THR A 140 11.16 15.61 51.48
CA THR A 140 10.63 16.99 51.49
C THR A 140 10.94 17.85 50.25
N SER A 141 11.07 17.25 49.06
CA SER A 141 11.13 17.99 47.79
C SER A 141 9.77 17.92 47.11
N GLU A 142 9.34 19.08 46.60
CA GLU A 142 7.95 19.44 46.29
C GLU A 142 7.25 18.50 45.29
N HIS A 143 6.04 18.06 45.68
CA HIS A 143 4.94 17.49 44.87
C HIS A 143 5.32 16.65 43.64
N GLY A 144 5.95 15.48 43.86
CA GLY A 144 6.13 14.45 42.82
C GLY A 144 5.04 13.38 42.86
N ALA A 145 4.27 13.23 41.78
CA ALA A 145 3.30 12.15 41.57
C ALA A 145 3.68 11.26 40.37
N THR A 146 3.04 10.10 40.22
CA THR A 146 3.19 9.28 39.01
C THR A 146 1.95 9.44 38.13
N LEU A 147 2.11 9.30 36.82
CA LEU A 147 0.97 9.42 35.90
C LEU A 147 -0.11 8.36 36.20
N ASP A 148 0.31 7.14 36.55
CA ASP A 148 -0.58 6.06 36.98
C ASP A 148 -1.46 6.49 38.18
N THR A 149 -0.90 7.20 39.17
CA THR A 149 -1.68 7.66 40.33
C THR A 149 -2.65 8.81 40.03
N CYS A 150 -2.28 9.70 39.10
CA CYS A 150 -3.11 10.84 38.74
C CYS A 150 -4.31 10.43 37.87
N LEU A 151 -4.16 9.40 37.03
CA LEU A 151 -5.18 8.99 36.06
C LEU A 151 -6.01 7.78 36.50
N ALA A 152 -5.52 6.99 37.46
CA ALA A 152 -6.17 5.74 37.87
C ALA A 152 -6.51 4.85 36.65
N ASP A 153 -7.77 4.45 36.49
CA ASP A 153 -8.24 3.58 35.40
C ASP A 153 -8.72 4.36 34.15
N GLN A 154 -8.43 5.66 34.04
CA GLN A 154 -8.88 6.45 32.89
C GLN A 154 -8.15 6.06 31.60
N HIS A 155 -8.93 5.87 30.52
CA HIS A 155 -8.38 5.66 29.18
C HIS A 155 -7.66 6.92 28.68
N VAL A 156 -6.54 6.73 27.99
CA VAL A 156 -5.71 7.81 27.41
C VAL A 156 -5.37 7.44 25.98
N ASP A 157 -5.62 8.36 25.04
CA ASP A 157 -5.31 8.19 23.62
C ASP A 157 -3.96 8.79 23.23
N LEU A 158 -3.51 9.82 23.94
CA LEU A 158 -2.22 10.49 23.71
C LEU A 158 -1.57 10.94 25.02
N ILE A 159 -0.29 10.64 25.19
CA ILE A 159 0.62 11.26 26.17
C ILE A 159 1.58 12.16 25.40
N ARG A 160 1.59 13.46 25.70
CA ARG A 160 2.57 14.41 25.18
C ARG A 160 3.53 14.84 26.29
N LEU A 161 4.83 14.79 26.00
CA LEU A 161 5.91 15.16 26.94
C LEU A 161 6.73 16.31 26.37
N ALA A 162 6.76 17.43 27.10
CA ALA A 162 7.60 18.59 26.81
C ALA A 162 9.07 18.36 27.18
N PRO A 163 10.02 19.08 26.54
CA PRO A 163 11.44 18.92 26.82
C PRO A 163 11.77 19.49 28.20
N SER A 164 12.05 18.63 29.16
CA SER A 164 12.29 18.98 30.56
C SER A 164 13.42 18.17 31.20
N GLY A 165 13.85 17.08 30.56
CA GLY A 165 14.84 16.15 31.09
C GLY A 165 14.26 15.11 32.05
N THR A 166 12.96 15.13 32.34
CA THR A 166 12.27 14.16 33.19
C THR A 166 11.38 13.20 32.41
N GLU A 167 11.41 13.25 31.08
CA GLU A 167 10.50 12.52 30.19
C GLU A 167 10.56 11.00 30.45
N ALA A 168 11.77 10.47 30.62
CA ALA A 168 11.99 9.07 30.95
C ALA A 168 11.39 8.68 32.32
N ASP A 169 11.50 9.56 33.32
CA ASP A 169 10.93 9.33 34.65
C ASP A 169 9.41 9.38 34.64
N VAL A 170 8.82 10.29 33.87
CA VAL A 170 7.36 10.34 33.67
C VAL A 170 6.87 9.03 33.05
N LEU A 171 7.57 8.49 32.03
CA LEU A 171 7.21 7.21 31.41
C LEU A 171 7.37 6.01 32.37
N ARG A 172 8.38 6.04 33.26
CA ARG A 172 8.51 5.05 34.35
C ARG A 172 7.36 5.09 35.35
N GLY A 173 6.77 6.28 35.56
CA GLY A 173 5.58 6.47 36.39
C GLY A 173 4.25 6.25 35.65
N ALA A 174 4.29 5.86 34.37
CA ALA A 174 3.12 5.69 33.50
C ALA A 174 2.93 4.23 33.04
N THR A 175 3.54 3.27 33.74
CA THR A 175 3.57 1.87 33.31
C THR A 175 2.18 1.26 33.16
N ALA A 176 1.27 1.48 34.11
CA ALA A 176 -0.08 0.95 34.04
C ALA A 176 -0.88 1.60 32.91
N VAL A 177 -0.72 2.92 32.72
CA VAL A 177 -1.36 3.65 31.60
C VAL A 177 -0.84 3.15 30.25
N LEU A 178 0.47 2.94 30.09
CA LEU A 178 1.08 2.41 28.86
C LEU A 178 0.64 0.98 28.56
N GLU A 179 0.46 0.16 29.60
CA GLU A 179 -0.03 -1.21 29.50
C GLU A 179 -1.51 -1.30 29.17
N HIS A 180 -2.34 -0.49 29.81
CA HIS A 180 -3.80 -0.56 29.71
C HIS A 180 -4.35 0.23 28.53
N SER A 181 -4.02 1.52 28.44
CA SER A 181 -4.65 2.47 27.51
C SER A 181 -3.99 2.53 26.14
N HIS A 182 -2.76 2.03 26.03
CA HIS A 182 -2.01 1.98 24.76
C HIS A 182 -1.90 3.35 24.05
N PRO A 183 -1.70 4.47 24.78
CA PRO A 183 -1.76 5.81 24.20
C PRO A 183 -0.66 6.01 23.16
N MET A 184 -0.90 6.82 22.14
CA MET A 184 0.19 7.42 21.39
C MET A 184 1.09 8.22 22.36
N VAL A 185 2.40 8.23 22.13
CA VAL A 185 3.35 8.96 23.00
C VAL A 185 4.15 9.94 22.15
N ALA A 186 3.86 11.23 22.24
CA ALA A 186 4.57 12.30 21.54
C ALA A 186 5.59 12.95 22.47
N VAL A 187 6.87 12.85 22.15
CA VAL A 187 7.96 13.28 23.02
C VAL A 187 8.89 14.23 22.29
N GLN A 188 9.18 15.36 22.92
CA GLN A 188 10.28 16.22 22.52
C GLN A 188 11.46 15.97 23.47
N PRO A 189 12.45 15.13 23.09
CA PRO A 189 13.53 14.75 24.00
C PRO A 189 14.49 15.93 24.25
N ALA A 190 14.96 16.08 25.49
CA ALA A 190 15.95 17.09 25.85
C ALA A 190 17.35 16.85 25.21
N SER A 191 17.67 15.61 24.85
CA SER A 191 18.95 15.22 24.21
C SER A 191 18.80 13.92 23.40
N LEU A 192 19.83 13.57 22.61
CA LEU A 192 19.87 12.27 21.93
C LEU A 192 19.98 11.08 22.90
N ASP A 193 20.66 11.26 24.03
CA ASP A 193 20.75 10.23 25.07
C ASP A 193 19.40 10.01 25.75
N ALA A 194 18.67 11.11 26.03
CA ALA A 194 17.30 11.04 26.54
C ALA A 194 16.37 10.34 25.54
N LEU A 195 16.51 10.59 24.25
CA LEU A 195 15.75 9.87 23.21
C LEU A 195 16.03 8.35 23.24
N ALA A 196 17.31 7.95 23.35
CA ALA A 196 17.68 6.54 23.41
C ALA A 196 17.13 5.85 24.68
N GLU A 197 17.13 6.55 25.81
CA GLU A 197 16.54 6.07 27.07
C GLU A 197 15.02 5.90 26.95
N ILE A 198 14.32 6.89 26.36
CA ILE A 198 12.88 6.84 26.10
C ILE A 198 12.53 5.68 25.16
N GLU A 199 13.31 5.48 24.10
CA GLU A 199 13.19 4.33 23.20
C GLU A 199 13.33 3.00 23.97
N ALA A 200 14.33 2.88 24.84
CA ALA A 200 14.56 1.68 25.63
C ALA A 200 13.42 1.41 26.63
N LEU A 201 12.82 2.46 27.22
CA LEU A 201 11.68 2.33 28.14
C LEU A 201 10.38 1.92 27.45
N LEU A 202 10.14 2.46 26.26
CA LEU A 202 8.89 2.23 25.50
C LEU A 202 8.89 0.89 24.76
N ARG A 203 10.06 0.37 24.38
CA ARG A 203 10.21 -0.86 23.60
C ARG A 203 9.59 -2.11 24.24
N PRO A 204 9.76 -2.41 25.54
CA PRO A 204 9.11 -3.56 26.20
C PRO A 204 7.58 -3.51 26.15
N PHE A 205 6.99 -2.32 26.13
CA PHE A 205 5.54 -2.14 26.00
C PHE A 205 5.04 -2.32 24.55
N GLY A 206 5.96 -2.50 23.59
CA GLY A 206 5.67 -2.71 22.17
C GLY A 206 5.62 -1.42 21.35
N TYR A 207 6.10 -0.30 21.87
CA TYR A 207 6.10 0.98 21.17
C TYR A 207 7.28 1.10 20.21
N ARG A 208 7.04 1.79 19.10
CA ARG A 208 8.05 2.14 18.09
C ARG A 208 7.92 3.60 17.69
N LYS A 209 9.04 4.22 17.39
CA LYS A 209 9.11 5.56 16.84
C LYS A 209 8.59 5.56 15.40
N THR A 210 7.50 6.26 15.10
CA THR A 210 6.82 6.24 13.78
C THR A 210 6.97 7.54 13.01
N ARG A 211 7.00 8.69 13.69
CA ARG A 211 7.08 10.01 13.05
C ARG A 211 8.07 10.94 13.77
N ARG A 212 8.54 11.95 13.03
CA ARG A 212 9.36 13.06 13.53
C ARG A 212 8.80 14.36 12.96
N TYR A 213 8.57 15.34 13.81
CA TYR A 213 8.06 16.65 13.44
C TYR A 213 9.09 17.75 13.72
N GLY A 214 9.13 18.76 12.86
CA GLY A 214 9.92 19.98 13.06
C GLY A 214 11.44 19.82 13.05
N ASP A 215 12.11 20.95 13.24
CA ASP A 215 13.57 21.06 13.32
C ASP A 215 14.09 20.79 14.74
N ALA A 216 13.34 21.19 15.78
CA ALA A 216 13.50 20.72 17.16
C ALA A 216 12.61 19.47 17.31
N PRO A 217 13.18 18.26 17.18
CA PRO A 217 12.39 17.11 16.76
C PRO A 217 11.44 16.63 17.86
N VAL A 218 10.13 16.72 17.60
CA VAL A 218 9.13 15.96 18.35
C VAL A 218 9.02 14.58 17.70
N PHE A 219 9.18 13.52 18.48
CA PHE A 219 9.07 12.14 18.03
C PHE A 219 7.76 11.54 18.49
N LEU A 220 7.06 10.89 17.57
CA LEU A 220 5.86 10.13 17.88
C LEU A 220 6.22 8.67 18.04
N PHE A 221 5.79 8.09 19.15
CA PHE A 221 5.83 6.68 19.44
C PHE A 221 4.42 6.14 19.45
N GLU A 222 4.17 5.13 18.65
CA GLU A 222 2.91 4.43 18.64
C GLU A 222 3.19 3.00 19.09
N LYS A 223 2.23 2.40 19.81
CA LYS A 223 2.31 0.97 20.09
C LYS A 223 2.33 0.28 18.74
N GLY A 224 3.48 -0.26 18.35
CA GLY A 224 3.59 -1.04 17.14
C GLY A 224 2.56 -2.14 17.29
N LEU A 225 1.56 -2.15 16.39
CA LEU A 225 0.43 -3.07 16.38
C LEU A 225 0.86 -4.39 17.03
N LYS A 226 0.55 -4.57 18.33
CA LYS A 226 0.80 -5.86 18.97
C LYS A 226 -0.10 -6.80 18.19
N ALA A 227 0.50 -7.85 17.64
CA ALA A 227 -0.23 -9.02 17.21
C ALA A 227 -1.12 -9.44 18.40
N SER A 228 -2.42 -9.18 18.30
CA SER A 228 -3.37 -9.76 19.24
C SER A 228 -3.49 -11.22 18.85
N ALA A 229 -3.07 -12.11 19.74
CA ALA A 229 -3.44 -13.52 19.74
C ALA A 229 -4.95 -13.69 20.06
N GLY A 230 -5.81 -12.95 19.35
CA GLY A 230 -7.25 -12.84 19.55
C GLY A 230 -7.82 -11.66 18.76
N GLN A 231 -8.28 -11.92 17.54
CA GLN A 231 -8.92 -11.02 16.56
C GLN A 231 -8.02 -9.99 15.82
N GLY A 232 -7.45 -10.43 14.68
CA GLY A 232 -7.49 -9.69 13.40
C GLY A 232 -6.38 -8.66 13.11
N SER A 233 -5.14 -9.07 12.78
CA SER A 233 -4.16 -8.20 12.09
C SER A 233 -4.74 -7.55 10.82
N TYR A 234 -4.15 -6.46 10.31
CA TYR A 234 -4.59 -5.84 9.03
C TYR A 234 -4.70 -6.87 7.89
N THR A 235 -3.72 -7.75 7.79
CA THR A 235 -3.72 -8.90 6.87
C THR A 235 -4.85 -9.89 7.17
N GLN A 236 -5.11 -10.22 8.43
CA GLN A 236 -6.27 -11.04 8.82
C GLN A 236 -7.61 -10.36 8.51
N GLN A 237 -7.72 -9.04 8.60
CA GLN A 237 -8.93 -8.32 8.20
C GLN A 237 -9.15 -8.42 6.69
N ILE A 238 -8.08 -8.27 5.89
CA ILE A 238 -8.12 -8.51 4.45
C ILE A 238 -8.58 -9.96 4.21
N LEU A 239 -7.92 -10.95 4.80
CA LEU A 239 -8.23 -12.36 4.60
C LEU A 239 -9.65 -12.73 5.05
N GLU A 240 -10.13 -12.20 6.17
CA GLU A 240 -11.49 -12.43 6.65
C GLU A 240 -12.52 -11.83 5.66
N SER A 241 -12.23 -10.66 5.07
CA SER A 241 -13.11 -10.03 4.07
C SER A 241 -13.29 -10.88 2.79
N VAL A 242 -12.32 -11.74 2.48
CA VAL A 242 -12.33 -12.59 1.27
C VAL A 242 -12.40 -14.09 1.57
N LYS A 243 -12.57 -14.48 2.84
CA LYS A 243 -12.46 -15.87 3.32
C LYS A 243 -13.35 -16.88 2.61
N GLN A 244 -14.52 -16.45 2.12
CA GLN A 244 -15.44 -17.30 1.36
C GLN A 244 -14.96 -17.58 -0.07
N ASN A 245 -14.03 -16.77 -0.55
CA ASN A 245 -13.57 -16.71 -1.93
C ASN A 245 -12.07 -17.02 -2.08
N LEU A 246 -11.39 -17.45 -1.02
CA LEU A 246 -10.03 -17.98 -1.10
C LEU A 246 -9.98 -19.37 -0.48
N PRO A 247 -8.98 -20.19 -0.83
CA PRO A 247 -8.63 -21.36 -0.03
C PRO A 247 -8.34 -20.94 1.41
N GLN A 248 -8.24 -21.91 2.33
CA GLN A 248 -7.75 -21.62 3.67
C GLN A 248 -6.39 -20.93 3.56
N THR A 249 -6.30 -19.70 4.07
CA THR A 249 -5.12 -18.85 3.96
C THR A 249 -4.54 -18.55 5.34
N THR A 250 -3.25 -18.83 5.54
CA THR A 250 -2.50 -18.67 6.79
C THR A 250 -1.96 -17.25 6.98
N GLY A 251 -1.66 -16.56 5.88
CA GLY A 251 -1.14 -15.21 5.88
C GLY A 251 -0.90 -14.66 4.47
N ILE A 252 -0.43 -13.41 4.41
CA ILE A 252 -0.04 -12.72 3.18
C ILE A 252 1.44 -12.37 3.25
N TYR A 253 2.23 -12.92 2.34
CA TYR A 253 3.69 -12.77 2.33
C TYR A 253 4.15 -12.15 1.03
N ALA A 254 5.25 -11.42 1.06
CA ALA A 254 5.87 -10.86 -0.13
C ALA A 254 7.28 -11.40 -0.35
N GLY A 255 7.69 -11.47 -1.61
CA GLY A 255 9.04 -11.82 -2.02
C GLY A 255 9.60 -10.79 -3.00
N LEU A 256 10.83 -10.33 -2.77
CA LEU A 256 11.55 -9.45 -3.70
C LEU A 256 13.02 -9.88 -3.82
N SER A 257 13.66 -9.42 -4.89
CA SER A 257 15.09 -9.60 -5.14
C SER A 257 15.71 -8.25 -5.46
N THR A 258 16.97 -8.05 -5.06
CA THR A 258 17.66 -6.76 -5.14
C THR A 258 19.16 -6.96 -5.31
N THR A 259 19.85 -5.95 -5.85
CA THR A 259 21.33 -5.90 -5.95
C THR A 259 21.87 -4.70 -5.17
N PRO A 260 23.17 -4.68 -4.78
CA PRO A 260 23.76 -3.62 -3.95
C PRO A 260 23.52 -2.20 -4.43
N GLU A 261 23.48 -2.00 -5.75
CA GLU A 261 23.29 -0.68 -6.37
C GLU A 261 21.91 -0.08 -6.09
N ASN A 262 20.93 -0.92 -5.74
CA ASN A 262 19.55 -0.54 -5.54
C ASN A 262 19.17 -0.33 -4.06
N GLU A 263 20.12 -0.30 -3.11
CA GLU A 263 19.81 -0.25 -1.67
C GLU A 263 18.88 0.92 -1.27
N ALA A 264 19.04 2.10 -1.89
CA ALA A 264 18.16 3.24 -1.64
C ALA A 264 16.71 2.98 -2.11
N ALA A 265 16.55 2.37 -3.29
CA ALA A 265 15.25 2.00 -3.84
C ALA A 265 14.62 0.86 -3.04
N LEU A 266 15.42 -0.18 -2.72
CA LEU A 266 15.06 -1.28 -1.84
C LEU A 266 14.46 -0.77 -0.52
N ARG A 267 15.11 0.20 0.13
CA ARG A 267 14.61 0.76 1.38
C ARG A 267 13.21 1.35 1.22
N ALA A 268 12.97 2.14 0.17
CA ALA A 268 11.66 2.73 -0.08
C ALA A 268 10.58 1.65 -0.34
N SER A 269 10.91 0.66 -1.17
CA SER A 269 10.03 -0.47 -1.50
C SER A 269 9.69 -1.30 -0.27
N VAL A 270 10.69 -1.68 0.54
CA VAL A 270 10.51 -2.40 1.82
C VAL A 270 9.63 -1.59 2.78
N MET A 271 9.89 -0.29 2.95
CA MET A 271 9.09 0.55 3.85
C MET A 271 7.63 0.66 3.42
N SER A 272 7.35 0.59 2.11
CA SER A 272 5.99 0.62 1.57
C SER A 272 5.26 -0.73 1.69
N LEU A 273 5.97 -1.86 1.68
CA LEU A 273 5.39 -3.21 1.73
C LEU A 273 5.18 -3.72 3.16
N LEU A 274 6.12 -3.49 4.07
CA LEU A 274 6.10 -4.07 5.43
C LEU A 274 4.80 -3.84 6.22
N PRO A 275 4.12 -2.68 6.15
CA PRO A 275 2.88 -2.47 6.90
C PRO A 275 1.72 -3.37 6.42
N GLN A 276 1.78 -3.87 5.20
CA GLN A 276 0.69 -4.55 4.51
C GLN A 276 0.94 -6.04 4.22
N VAL A 277 1.96 -6.65 4.85
CA VAL A 277 2.27 -8.09 4.76
C VAL A 277 2.60 -8.69 6.13
N ASP A 278 2.43 -10.00 6.27
CA ASP A 278 2.78 -10.77 7.47
C ASP A 278 4.29 -11.07 7.51
N GLY A 279 4.92 -11.28 6.35
CA GLY A 279 6.36 -11.43 6.21
C GLY A 279 6.86 -10.99 4.83
N LEU A 280 8.13 -10.61 4.78
CA LEU A 280 8.81 -10.16 3.57
C LEU A 280 10.12 -10.94 3.40
N PHE A 281 10.21 -11.68 2.30
CA PHE A 281 11.38 -12.45 1.91
C PHE A 281 12.23 -11.64 0.92
N ILE A 282 13.52 -11.48 1.20
CA ILE A 282 14.42 -10.68 0.38
C ILE A 282 15.59 -11.54 -0.09
N TYR A 283 15.75 -11.65 -1.40
CA TYR A 283 16.92 -12.25 -2.02
C TYR A 283 17.96 -11.18 -2.34
N LEU A 284 19.10 -11.24 -1.66
CA LEU A 284 20.20 -10.28 -1.77
C LEU A 284 21.25 -10.82 -2.74
N ALA A 285 21.07 -10.55 -4.04
CA ALA A 285 21.97 -11.01 -5.10
C ALA A 285 23.20 -10.08 -5.20
N GLY A 286 24.40 -10.64 -5.09
CA GLY A 286 25.68 -9.91 -5.19
C GLY A 286 26.06 -9.12 -3.94
N TYR A 287 25.34 -9.27 -2.83
CA TYR A 287 25.71 -8.66 -1.55
C TYR A 287 26.78 -9.49 -0.84
N SER A 288 27.78 -8.84 -0.24
CA SER A 288 28.71 -9.48 0.70
C SER A 288 28.15 -9.51 2.13
N GLU A 289 27.29 -8.54 2.47
CA GLU A 289 26.60 -8.46 3.74
C GLU A 289 25.21 -7.84 3.55
N ALA A 290 24.27 -8.19 4.41
CA ALA A 290 22.92 -7.65 4.31
C ALA A 290 22.88 -6.18 4.74
N PRO A 291 22.10 -5.32 4.05
CA PRO A 291 21.87 -3.95 4.47
C PRO A 291 21.38 -3.88 5.92
N SER A 292 22.09 -3.14 6.76
CA SER A 292 21.85 -3.10 8.22
C SER A 292 20.42 -2.71 8.62
N PHE A 293 19.69 -2.00 7.76
CA PHE A 293 18.30 -1.62 8.04
C PHE A 293 17.32 -2.79 7.99
N LEU A 294 17.63 -3.88 7.28
CA LEU A 294 16.78 -5.07 7.21
C LEU A 294 16.66 -5.74 8.58
N ASN A 295 17.76 -5.77 9.34
CA ASN A 295 17.84 -6.34 10.69
C ASN A 295 17.01 -5.58 11.75
N LYS A 296 16.34 -4.49 11.36
CA LYS A 296 15.48 -3.71 12.26
C LYS A 296 14.03 -4.21 12.28
N PHE A 297 13.68 -5.18 11.43
CA PHE A 297 12.31 -5.63 11.23
C PHE A 297 12.19 -7.16 11.36
N ASP A 298 11.46 -7.61 12.38
CA ASP A 298 11.25 -9.04 12.66
C ASP A 298 10.44 -9.77 11.57
N LYS A 299 9.77 -9.02 10.69
CA LYS A 299 9.02 -9.56 9.55
C LYS A 299 9.88 -9.83 8.31
N ILE A 300 11.15 -9.42 8.31
CA ILE A 300 12.03 -9.61 7.16
C ILE A 300 12.87 -10.85 7.37
N GLU A 301 12.82 -11.74 6.38
CA GLU A 301 13.79 -12.82 6.23
C GLU A 301 14.54 -12.60 4.92
N TYR A 302 15.84 -12.87 4.93
CA TYR A 302 16.66 -12.69 3.74
C TYR A 302 17.69 -13.79 3.58
N THR A 303 18.10 -13.99 2.34
CA THR A 303 19.28 -14.79 1.99
C THR A 303 20.26 -13.95 1.19
N ILE A 304 21.55 -14.19 1.40
CA ILE A 304 22.63 -13.57 0.64
C ILE A 304 23.14 -14.59 -0.38
N ASN A 305 23.36 -14.14 -1.61
CA ASN A 305 24.11 -14.90 -2.61
C ASN A 305 25.21 -14.03 -3.21
N GLU A 306 26.46 -14.27 -2.80
CA GLU A 306 27.63 -13.52 -3.22
C GLU A 306 28.00 -13.74 -4.70
N GLU A 307 27.63 -14.88 -5.29
CA GLU A 307 28.13 -15.34 -6.59
C GLU A 307 27.15 -15.15 -7.77
N ALA A 308 25.92 -14.69 -7.56
CA ALA A 308 24.88 -14.72 -8.60
C ALA A 308 24.44 -13.34 -9.10
N ALA A 309 24.99 -12.91 -10.23
CA ALA A 309 24.28 -11.99 -11.13
C ALA A 309 23.03 -12.66 -11.77
N ASP A 310 23.05 -14.00 -11.87
CA ASP A 310 22.10 -14.80 -12.66
C ASP A 310 20.72 -14.98 -11.99
N PHE A 311 20.62 -14.87 -10.66
CA PHE A 311 19.34 -15.03 -9.93
C PHE A 311 18.62 -13.71 -9.62
N SER A 312 19.06 -12.59 -10.20
CA SER A 312 18.61 -11.25 -9.78
C SER A 312 17.11 -11.02 -9.88
N GLU A 313 16.40 -11.71 -10.79
CA GLU A 313 14.94 -11.64 -10.88
C GLU A 313 14.23 -12.79 -10.17
N VAL A 314 14.68 -14.02 -10.40
CA VAL A 314 14.05 -15.26 -9.90
C VAL A 314 14.09 -15.36 -8.37
N GLY A 315 15.07 -14.71 -7.73
CA GLY A 315 15.19 -14.62 -6.28
C GLY A 315 13.91 -14.17 -5.56
N ARG A 316 13.00 -13.43 -6.22
CA ARG A 316 11.71 -13.02 -5.65
C ARG A 316 10.81 -14.20 -5.25
N PHE A 317 11.09 -15.41 -5.74
CA PHE A 317 10.37 -16.63 -5.37
C PHE A 317 10.98 -17.40 -4.19
N TRP A 318 12.17 -17.00 -3.69
CA TRP A 318 12.89 -17.72 -2.62
C TRP A 318 12.04 -17.96 -1.35
N GLY A 319 11.17 -17.00 -1.02
CA GLY A 319 10.25 -17.08 0.11
C GLY A 319 9.18 -18.18 0.01
N LEU A 320 8.88 -18.70 -1.18
CA LEU A 320 7.78 -19.65 -1.39
C LEU A 320 7.95 -20.95 -0.61
N GLY A 321 9.20 -21.41 -0.44
CA GLY A 321 9.50 -22.63 0.33
C GLY A 321 9.35 -22.47 1.85
N GLN A 322 9.06 -21.27 2.33
CA GLN A 322 9.03 -20.92 3.76
C GLN A 322 7.61 -20.68 4.28
N VAL A 323 6.60 -20.79 3.40
CA VAL A 323 5.20 -20.54 3.72
C VAL A 323 4.31 -21.63 3.14
N GLU A 324 3.19 -21.91 3.81
CA GLU A 324 2.20 -22.90 3.39
C GLU A 324 0.81 -22.29 3.43
N ASP A 325 -0.04 -22.64 2.47
CA ASP A 325 -1.43 -22.17 2.39
C ASP A 325 -1.54 -20.64 2.51
N ALA A 326 -0.74 -19.90 1.74
CA ALA A 326 -0.61 -18.45 1.85
C ALA A 326 -0.88 -17.73 0.53
N VAL A 327 -1.28 -16.46 0.62
CA VAL A 327 -1.18 -15.54 -0.52
C VAL A 327 0.26 -15.06 -0.59
N PHE A 328 0.91 -15.27 -1.73
CA PHE A 328 2.26 -14.82 -1.98
C PHE A 328 2.25 -13.71 -3.03
N VAL A 329 2.94 -12.61 -2.74
CA VAL A 329 3.03 -11.43 -3.60
C VAL A 329 4.48 -11.22 -4.03
N THR A 330 4.77 -11.31 -5.33
CA THR A 330 6.10 -10.97 -5.83
C THR A 330 6.20 -9.50 -6.15
N CYS A 331 7.30 -8.89 -5.72
CA CYS A 331 7.54 -7.46 -5.74
C CYS A 331 8.91 -7.11 -6.37
N SER A 332 9.08 -5.85 -6.71
CA SER A 332 10.33 -5.23 -7.16
C SER A 332 10.85 -4.27 -6.09
N ASP A 333 12.18 -4.16 -6.01
CA ASP A 333 12.93 -3.18 -5.24
C ASP A 333 12.83 -1.75 -5.83
N GLU A 334 12.25 -1.58 -7.03
CA GLU A 334 12.15 -0.30 -7.74
C GLU A 334 10.74 0.32 -7.67
N ILE A 335 9.85 -0.19 -6.83
CA ILE A 335 8.44 0.24 -6.77
C ILE A 335 8.07 0.65 -5.34
N ILE A 336 7.54 1.86 -5.19
CA ILE A 336 6.79 2.26 -3.99
C ILE A 336 5.35 1.81 -4.15
N TYR A 337 4.90 0.97 -3.22
CA TYR A 337 3.56 0.41 -3.20
C TYR A 337 2.61 1.29 -2.38
N PRO A 338 1.41 1.61 -2.88
CA PRO A 338 0.39 2.33 -2.12
C PRO A 338 -0.09 1.48 -0.94
N THR A 339 -0.68 2.13 0.06
CA THR A 339 -1.12 1.47 1.31
C THR A 339 -2.24 0.46 1.11
N ASP A 340 -2.98 0.55 0.00
CA ASP A 340 -4.06 -0.36 -0.38
C ASP A 340 -3.62 -1.46 -1.35
N PHE A 341 -2.32 -1.55 -1.68
CA PHE A 341 -1.78 -2.49 -2.67
C PHE A 341 -2.16 -3.94 -2.37
N THR A 342 -1.76 -4.46 -1.20
CA THR A 342 -2.04 -5.84 -0.81
C THR A 342 -3.54 -6.12 -0.78
N ALA A 343 -4.33 -5.20 -0.22
CA ALA A 343 -5.78 -5.36 -0.11
C ALA A 343 -6.43 -5.52 -1.49
N ARG A 344 -6.02 -4.71 -2.48
CA ARG A 344 -6.54 -4.83 -3.86
C ARG A 344 -6.07 -6.10 -4.56
N MET A 345 -4.79 -6.47 -4.42
CA MET A 345 -4.26 -7.70 -5.01
C MET A 345 -5.00 -8.95 -4.48
N VAL A 346 -5.20 -9.01 -3.15
CA VAL A 346 -5.93 -10.11 -2.50
C VAL A 346 -7.41 -10.12 -2.90
N ALA A 347 -8.06 -8.96 -2.97
CA ALA A 347 -9.45 -8.86 -3.43
C ALA A 347 -9.61 -9.37 -4.87
N GLU A 348 -8.69 -9.03 -5.77
CA GLU A 348 -8.73 -9.50 -7.16
C GLU A 348 -8.41 -11.00 -7.29
N LEU A 349 -7.49 -11.52 -6.48
CA LEU A 349 -7.22 -12.95 -6.38
C LEU A 349 -8.43 -13.72 -5.83
N ALA A 350 -9.17 -13.15 -4.88
CA ALA A 350 -10.41 -13.73 -4.39
C ALA A 350 -11.49 -13.82 -5.48
N GLN A 351 -11.53 -12.85 -6.42
CA GLN A 351 -12.42 -12.94 -7.59
C GLN A 351 -12.07 -14.10 -8.54
N THR A 352 -10.92 -14.76 -8.38
CA THR A 352 -10.54 -15.98 -9.12
C THR A 352 -10.60 -17.24 -8.25
N LYS A 353 -11.18 -17.14 -7.04
CA LYS A 353 -11.18 -18.21 -6.02
C LYS A 353 -9.77 -18.66 -5.61
N GLY A 354 -8.78 -17.80 -5.78
CA GLY A 354 -7.37 -18.15 -5.62
C GLY A 354 -6.82 -19.09 -6.69
N MET A 355 -7.57 -19.46 -7.73
CA MET A 355 -7.16 -20.45 -8.74
C MET A 355 -6.35 -19.86 -9.91
N GLY A 356 -5.83 -18.64 -9.74
CA GLY A 356 -5.15 -17.92 -10.80
C GLY A 356 -3.99 -17.08 -10.29
N VAL A 357 -3.29 -16.48 -11.25
CA VAL A 357 -2.25 -15.48 -11.02
C VAL A 357 -2.83 -14.11 -11.38
N VAL A 358 -2.69 -13.13 -10.48
CA VAL A 358 -3.12 -11.75 -10.72
C VAL A 358 -1.91 -10.81 -10.70
N CYS A 359 -1.82 -9.86 -11.62
CA CYS A 359 -0.68 -8.96 -11.77
C CYS A 359 -1.10 -7.55 -12.16
N VAL A 360 -0.25 -6.55 -11.94
CA VAL A 360 -0.53 -5.15 -12.32
C VAL A 360 -0.09 -4.83 -13.75
N GLU A 361 0.99 -5.47 -14.20
CA GLU A 361 1.48 -5.45 -15.57
C GLU A 361 1.43 -6.86 -16.16
N GLY A 362 1.13 -6.96 -17.45
CA GLY A 362 1.10 -8.25 -18.15
C GLY A 362 1.14 -8.08 -19.66
N THR A 363 1.49 -9.16 -20.35
CA THR A 363 1.74 -9.19 -21.79
C THR A 363 0.78 -10.14 -22.50
N LEU A 364 0.23 -9.66 -23.63
CA LEU A 364 -0.46 -10.45 -24.63
C LEU A 364 0.46 -10.72 -25.82
N LEU A 365 0.68 -12.00 -26.13
CA LEU A 365 1.40 -12.44 -27.30
C LEU A 365 0.51 -12.44 -28.54
N VAL A 366 1.07 -12.07 -29.68
CA VAL A 366 0.48 -12.32 -31.00
C VAL A 366 0.89 -13.72 -31.41
N GLN A 367 -0.09 -14.61 -31.56
CA GLN A 367 0.16 -16.00 -31.93
C GLN A 367 0.21 -16.14 -33.45
N VAL A 368 1.04 -17.04 -33.96
CA VAL A 368 1.18 -17.31 -35.39
C VAL A 368 1.09 -18.82 -35.61
N THR A 369 0.33 -19.26 -36.61
CA THR A 369 0.29 -20.67 -37.01
C THR A 369 1.53 -21.02 -37.84
N GLY A 370 2.44 -21.83 -37.29
CA GLY A 370 3.61 -22.36 -38.01
C GLY A 370 4.90 -22.34 -37.20
N ASP A 371 5.96 -22.97 -37.71
CA ASP A 371 7.32 -22.94 -37.15
C ASP A 371 7.95 -21.56 -37.32
N ALA A 372 7.43 -20.55 -36.61
CA ALA A 372 7.98 -19.21 -36.63
C ALA A 372 9.27 -19.18 -35.77
N GLN A 373 10.42 -19.16 -36.43
CA GLN A 373 11.73 -18.91 -35.79
C GLN A 373 11.90 -17.45 -35.31
N SER A 374 10.92 -16.57 -35.51
CA SER A 374 10.96 -15.15 -35.11
C SER A 374 10.32 -14.92 -33.74
N GLN A 375 10.83 -13.95 -32.98
CA GLN A 375 10.24 -13.56 -31.69
C GLN A 375 8.76 -13.16 -31.87
N PRO A 376 7.87 -13.59 -30.96
CA PRO A 376 6.47 -13.20 -31.02
C PRO A 376 6.34 -11.70 -30.73
N ALA A 377 5.62 -10.99 -31.60
CA ALA A 377 5.18 -9.64 -31.27
C ALA A 377 4.21 -9.68 -30.08
N SER A 378 4.16 -8.61 -29.32
CA SER A 378 3.36 -8.59 -28.12
C SER A 378 2.84 -7.20 -27.79
N SER A 379 1.77 -7.16 -27.02
CA SER A 379 1.20 -5.94 -26.48
C SER A 379 1.18 -6.03 -24.95
N SER A 380 1.55 -4.97 -24.24
CA SER A 380 1.59 -4.98 -22.78
C SER A 380 0.54 -4.04 -22.17
N PHE A 381 0.07 -4.43 -21.00
CA PHE A 381 -0.69 -3.58 -20.09
C PHE A 381 0.31 -2.92 -19.12
N ALA A 382 0.86 -1.78 -19.53
CA ALA A 382 1.88 -1.07 -18.76
C ALA A 382 1.40 -0.67 -17.36
N LEU A 383 2.32 -0.72 -16.40
CA LEU A 383 2.11 -0.47 -14.97
C LEU A 383 1.52 0.92 -14.66
N GLU A 384 1.91 1.95 -15.41
CA GLU A 384 1.52 3.34 -15.14
C GLU A 384 0.16 3.73 -15.74
N ARG A 385 -0.38 2.89 -16.63
CA ARG A 385 -1.63 3.18 -17.35
C ARG A 385 -2.83 2.78 -16.51
N GLU A 386 -3.96 3.47 -16.69
CA GLU A 386 -5.23 3.04 -16.12
C GLU A 386 -5.74 1.74 -16.80
N LEU A 387 -6.42 0.89 -16.02
CA LEU A 387 -7.23 -0.21 -16.56
C LEU A 387 -8.50 -0.30 -15.72
N ILE A 388 -9.64 -0.13 -16.37
CA ILE A 388 -10.94 -0.04 -15.67
C ILE A 388 -11.45 -1.42 -15.26
N ARG A 389 -11.02 -2.50 -15.95
CA ARG A 389 -11.50 -3.85 -15.68
C ARG A 389 -10.46 -4.92 -16.03
N ARG A 390 -10.47 -6.01 -15.27
CA ARG A 390 -9.57 -7.17 -15.40
C ARG A 390 -9.50 -7.73 -16.83
N ARG A 391 -8.30 -8.10 -17.30
CA ARG A 391 -8.04 -8.75 -18.61
C ARG A 391 -7.19 -10.00 -18.44
N ARG A 392 -7.41 -11.04 -19.26
CA ARG A 392 -6.51 -12.20 -19.34
C ARG A 392 -5.21 -11.82 -20.05
N VAL A 393 -4.10 -12.42 -19.64
CA VAL A 393 -2.77 -12.20 -20.24
C VAL A 393 -2.02 -13.52 -20.44
N HIS A 394 -1.09 -13.55 -21.39
CA HIS A 394 -0.25 -14.72 -21.64
C HIS A 394 0.87 -14.79 -20.61
N ILE A 395 1.51 -13.65 -20.33
CA ILE A 395 2.65 -13.54 -19.43
C ILE A 395 2.31 -12.51 -18.35
N PRO A 396 2.23 -12.90 -17.06
CA PRO A 396 2.07 -11.95 -15.97
C PRO A 396 3.45 -11.41 -15.57
N ALA A 397 3.56 -10.10 -15.36
CA ALA A 397 4.80 -9.52 -14.84
C ALA A 397 4.91 -9.77 -13.33
N THR A 398 6.06 -10.25 -12.88
CA THR A 398 6.31 -10.65 -11.47
C THR A 398 6.79 -9.51 -10.58
N THR A 399 6.86 -8.28 -11.11
CA THR A 399 7.22 -7.06 -10.37
C THR A 399 6.11 -6.58 -9.42
N ALA A 400 4.86 -6.97 -9.68
CA ALA A 400 3.70 -6.74 -8.80
C ALA A 400 2.63 -7.79 -9.12
N CYS A 401 2.84 -9.00 -8.61
CA CYS A 401 2.03 -10.18 -8.91
C CYS A 401 1.63 -10.91 -7.64
N ALA A 402 0.45 -11.52 -7.59
CA ALA A 402 -0.04 -12.30 -6.46
C ALA A 402 -0.70 -13.60 -6.92
N PHE A 403 -0.52 -14.64 -6.11
CA PHE A 403 -1.16 -15.95 -6.27
C PHE A 403 -1.24 -16.66 -4.91
N HIS A 404 -2.06 -17.70 -4.81
CA HIS A 404 -2.14 -18.52 -3.61
C HIS A 404 -1.24 -19.76 -3.78
N ASN A 405 -0.27 -19.97 -2.90
CA ASN A 405 0.76 -21.01 -3.11
C ASN A 405 0.20 -22.45 -3.10
N LYS A 406 -0.94 -22.68 -2.43
CA LYS A 406 -1.68 -23.97 -2.49
C LYS A 406 -2.16 -24.34 -3.89
N THR A 407 -2.68 -23.35 -4.63
CA THR A 407 -3.30 -23.55 -5.95
C THR A 407 -2.33 -23.27 -7.09
N VAL A 408 -1.28 -22.49 -6.83
CA VAL A 408 -0.18 -22.21 -7.74
C VAL A 408 1.15 -22.58 -7.04
N PRO A 409 1.45 -23.89 -6.86
CA PRO A 409 2.60 -24.35 -6.08
C PRO A 409 3.92 -24.24 -6.86
N VAL A 410 4.35 -23.02 -7.15
CA VAL A 410 5.67 -22.73 -7.73
C VAL A 410 6.74 -22.98 -6.68
N SER A 411 7.83 -23.66 -7.07
CA SER A 411 8.98 -23.93 -6.21
C SER A 411 10.20 -23.17 -6.69
N PHE A 412 10.86 -22.43 -5.79
CA PHE A 412 12.12 -21.75 -6.10
C PHE A 412 13.24 -22.72 -6.52
N ALA A 413 13.23 -23.94 -5.99
CA ALA A 413 14.24 -24.96 -6.31
C ALA A 413 14.09 -25.53 -7.73
N GLU A 414 12.92 -25.36 -8.34
CA GLU A 414 12.64 -25.78 -9.71
C GLU A 414 12.86 -24.63 -10.72
N CYS A 415 13.19 -23.43 -10.22
CA CYS A 415 13.42 -22.29 -11.07
C CYS A 415 14.79 -22.32 -11.74
N ASP A 416 14.82 -21.92 -13.01
CA ASP A 416 16.03 -21.79 -13.82
C ASP A 416 16.51 -20.32 -13.83
N PRO A 417 17.72 -20.01 -13.35
CA PRO A 417 18.23 -18.63 -13.36
C PRO A 417 18.38 -18.04 -14.77
N ASP A 418 18.57 -18.88 -15.80
CA ASP A 418 18.75 -18.43 -17.18
C ASP A 418 17.41 -18.03 -17.83
N ILE A 419 16.28 -18.34 -17.18
CA ILE A 419 14.95 -18.01 -17.67
C ILE A 419 14.37 -16.85 -16.84
N PRO A 420 13.87 -15.77 -17.48
CA PRO A 420 13.23 -14.67 -16.77
C PRO A 420 12.06 -15.13 -15.89
N ALA A 421 11.92 -14.52 -14.70
CA ALA A 421 10.90 -14.90 -13.72
C ALA A 421 9.47 -14.90 -14.30
N ASP A 422 9.17 -13.90 -15.14
CA ASP A 422 7.87 -13.75 -15.83
C ASP A 422 7.59 -14.92 -16.78
N ALA A 423 8.62 -15.40 -17.49
CA ALA A 423 8.49 -16.51 -18.41
C ALA A 423 8.33 -17.85 -17.69
N GLN A 424 9.02 -18.02 -16.56
CA GLN A 424 8.88 -19.22 -15.73
C GLN A 424 7.48 -19.34 -15.16
N ILE A 425 6.93 -18.28 -14.55
CA ILE A 425 5.58 -18.32 -13.99
C ILE A 425 4.52 -18.49 -15.09
N ALA A 426 4.73 -17.89 -16.28
CA ALA A 426 3.83 -18.10 -17.42
C ALA A 426 3.84 -19.55 -17.91
N THR A 427 5.02 -20.16 -18.01
CA THR A 427 5.18 -21.56 -18.43
C THR A 427 4.57 -22.51 -17.41
N TYR A 428 4.84 -22.29 -16.12
CA TYR A 428 4.24 -23.06 -15.03
C TYR A 428 2.71 -22.97 -15.04
N ALA A 429 2.19 -21.75 -15.14
CA ALA A 429 0.75 -21.54 -15.17
C ALA A 429 0.12 -22.19 -16.40
N GLU A 430 0.83 -22.27 -17.53
CA GLU A 430 0.34 -22.95 -18.71
C GLU A 430 0.29 -24.47 -18.54
N THR A 431 1.38 -25.09 -18.07
CA THR A 431 1.44 -26.55 -17.88
C THR A 431 0.43 -27.08 -16.85
N HIS A 432 -0.03 -26.20 -15.94
CA HIS A 432 -1.01 -26.52 -14.90
C HIS A 432 -2.42 -25.94 -15.16
N ASN A 433 -2.65 -25.35 -16.34
CA ASN A 433 -3.93 -24.75 -16.73
C ASN A 433 -4.44 -23.65 -15.76
N ILE A 434 -3.53 -22.81 -15.27
CA ILE A 434 -3.77 -21.72 -14.33
C ILE A 434 -3.96 -20.42 -15.10
N SER A 435 -5.09 -19.77 -14.89
CA SER A 435 -5.41 -18.50 -15.56
C SER A 435 -4.61 -17.33 -14.99
N ARG A 436 -4.26 -16.38 -15.87
CA ARG A 436 -3.43 -15.21 -15.55
C ARG A 436 -4.16 -13.93 -15.92
N TYR A 437 -4.17 -12.95 -15.02
CA TYR A 437 -4.97 -11.75 -15.16
C TYR A 437 -4.20 -10.48 -14.80
N VAL A 438 -4.34 -9.44 -15.63
CA VAL A 438 -4.00 -8.08 -15.22
C VAL A 438 -5.21 -7.43 -14.52
N ILE A 439 -4.98 -6.79 -13.37
CA ILE A 439 -6.04 -6.27 -12.50
C ILE A 439 -6.46 -4.83 -12.86
N PRO A 440 -7.68 -4.39 -12.48
CA PRO A 440 -8.07 -2.99 -12.58
C PRO A 440 -7.23 -2.08 -11.67
N ARG A 441 -6.88 -0.89 -12.16
CA ARG A 441 -6.15 0.14 -11.39
C ARG A 441 -6.32 1.53 -12.00
N PRO A 442 -6.30 2.61 -11.19
CA PRO A 442 -6.14 3.96 -11.71
C PRO A 442 -4.76 4.14 -12.36
N ALA A 443 -4.60 5.17 -13.18
CA ALA A 443 -3.29 5.54 -13.71
C ALA A 443 -2.31 5.88 -12.56
N ALA A 444 -1.03 5.53 -12.74
CA ALA A 444 0.03 5.78 -11.78
C ALA A 444 -0.25 5.28 -10.34
N TRP A 445 -0.97 4.15 -10.21
CA TRP A 445 -1.25 3.55 -8.90
C TRP A 445 0.02 3.06 -8.18
N LEU A 446 0.94 2.45 -8.92
CA LEU A 446 2.28 2.10 -8.43
C LEU A 446 3.27 3.18 -8.87
N GLN A 447 4.21 3.55 -7.99
CA GLN A 447 5.21 4.56 -8.28
C GLN A 447 6.58 3.90 -8.52
N THR A 448 7.09 4.02 -9.74
CA THR A 448 8.43 3.53 -10.11
C THR A 448 9.51 4.52 -9.66
N LEU A 449 10.60 3.97 -9.12
CA LEU A 449 11.80 4.70 -8.72
C LEU A 449 12.78 4.73 -9.89
N LYS A 450 13.48 5.86 -10.05
CA LYS A 450 14.57 5.95 -11.03
C LYS A 450 15.82 5.29 -10.43
N THR A 451 16.19 4.13 -10.95
CA THR A 451 17.44 3.44 -10.62
C THR A 451 18.44 3.59 -11.77
N GLU A 452 19.75 3.51 -11.47
CA GLU A 452 20.83 3.63 -12.47
C GLU A 452 21.08 2.32 -13.25
N ARG A 453 20.06 1.46 -13.42
CA ARG A 453 20.23 0.24 -14.20
C ARG A 453 20.34 0.56 -15.69
N ARG A 454 21.37 -0.01 -16.31
CA ARG A 454 21.39 -0.30 -17.76
C ARG A 454 20.07 -1.00 -18.07
N THR A 455 19.28 -0.40 -18.96
CA THR A 455 18.07 -0.98 -19.56
C THR A 455 18.13 -2.49 -19.52
N ALA A 456 17.28 -3.13 -18.70
CA ALA A 456 17.04 -4.56 -18.82
C ALA A 456 16.84 -4.84 -20.30
N GLY A 457 17.73 -5.66 -20.86
CA GLY A 457 17.80 -5.89 -22.29
C GLY A 457 16.42 -6.26 -22.80
N GLN A 458 16.11 -5.86 -24.04
CA GLN A 458 14.97 -6.38 -24.77
C GLN A 458 14.88 -7.89 -24.52
N THR A 459 13.92 -8.28 -23.69
CA THR A 459 13.76 -9.65 -23.22
C THR A 459 13.72 -10.56 -24.42
N ASP A 460 14.62 -11.53 -24.49
CA ASP A 460 14.51 -12.60 -25.45
C ASP A 460 13.30 -13.45 -25.05
N LYS A 461 12.13 -13.14 -25.64
CA LYS A 461 10.86 -13.86 -25.44
C LYS A 461 10.91 -15.29 -26.02
N GLY A 462 12.10 -15.79 -26.33
CA GLY A 462 12.38 -16.99 -27.11
C GLY A 462 11.92 -18.31 -26.47
N THR A 463 11.65 -18.34 -25.17
CA THR A 463 11.27 -19.55 -24.44
C THR A 463 9.76 -19.86 -24.49
N LEU A 464 8.90 -18.87 -24.82
CA LEU A 464 7.44 -19.02 -24.82
C LEU A 464 6.90 -19.20 -26.24
N LYS A 465 7.32 -20.26 -26.94
CA LYS A 465 6.90 -20.49 -28.34
C LYS A 465 5.49 -21.08 -28.49
N THR A 466 4.90 -21.61 -27.43
CA THR A 466 3.58 -22.27 -27.54
C THR A 466 2.77 -22.14 -26.25
N ILE A 467 2.27 -20.93 -25.94
CA ILE A 467 1.11 -20.82 -25.05
C ILE A 467 -0.15 -20.93 -25.93
N PRO A 468 -1.03 -21.93 -25.77
CA PRO A 468 -2.29 -22.00 -26.49
C PRO A 468 -3.18 -20.78 -26.17
N PRO A 469 -4.19 -20.49 -27.00
CA PRO A 469 -5.06 -19.33 -26.81
C PRO A 469 -5.67 -19.27 -25.39
N LEU A 470 -5.60 -18.10 -24.77
CA LEU A 470 -6.18 -17.79 -23.47
C LEU A 470 -7.69 -18.00 -23.44
N SER A 471 -8.34 -17.84 -24.58
CA SER A 471 -9.76 -18.09 -24.81
C SER A 471 -10.15 -19.57 -24.72
N LEU A 472 -9.18 -20.50 -24.68
CA LEU A 472 -9.41 -21.95 -24.79
C LEU A 472 -8.90 -22.78 -23.62
N ALA A 473 -8.14 -22.18 -22.71
CA ALA A 473 -7.65 -22.83 -21.49
C ALA A 473 -8.76 -23.18 -20.47
N SER A 474 -9.95 -22.58 -20.56
CA SER A 474 -11.08 -22.91 -19.68
C SER A 474 -12.36 -23.19 -20.47
N SER A 475 -12.92 -24.39 -20.33
CA SER A 475 -14.20 -24.81 -20.93
C SER A 475 -15.41 -23.98 -20.52
N GLU A 476 -15.28 -23.14 -19.48
CA GLU A 476 -16.36 -22.32 -18.92
C GLU A 476 -16.53 -20.96 -19.62
N ASP A 477 -15.48 -20.39 -20.22
CA ASP A 477 -15.52 -19.06 -20.85
C ASP A 477 -15.68 -19.19 -22.37
N ARG A 478 -16.93 -19.09 -22.84
CA ARG A 478 -17.24 -19.04 -24.29
C ARG A 478 -16.88 -17.66 -24.86
N VAL A 479 -15.64 -17.50 -25.29
CA VAL A 479 -15.16 -16.25 -25.91
C VAL A 479 -15.62 -16.16 -27.37
N PRO A 480 -16.19 -15.02 -27.83
CA PRO A 480 -16.55 -14.85 -29.23
C PRO A 480 -15.31 -14.82 -30.13
N ILE A 481 -15.38 -15.56 -31.24
CA ILE A 481 -14.31 -15.63 -32.24
C ILE A 481 -14.71 -14.77 -33.44
N ILE A 482 -13.79 -13.93 -33.89
CA ILE A 482 -13.90 -13.20 -35.15
C ILE A 482 -12.79 -13.70 -36.07
N VAL A 483 -13.18 -14.19 -37.25
CA VAL A 483 -12.25 -14.50 -38.34
C VAL A 483 -12.24 -13.31 -39.30
N LEU A 484 -11.06 -12.73 -39.50
CA LEU A 484 -10.84 -11.59 -40.38
C LEU A 484 -9.93 -12.02 -41.55
N SER A 485 -10.51 -12.17 -42.73
CA SER A 485 -9.81 -12.46 -43.98
C SER A 485 -9.19 -11.17 -44.55
N LEU A 486 -7.87 -11.06 -44.49
CA LEU A 486 -7.13 -9.95 -45.08
C LEU A 486 -6.77 -10.22 -46.54
N GLU A 487 -6.92 -9.19 -47.38
CA GLU A 487 -6.37 -9.15 -48.74
C GLU A 487 -4.92 -8.65 -48.75
N LYS A 488 -4.61 -7.63 -47.93
CA LYS A 488 -3.29 -6.98 -47.84
C LYS A 488 -3.03 -6.46 -46.43
N ASP A 489 -1.77 -6.54 -45.98
CA ASP A 489 -1.32 -6.06 -44.67
C ASP A 489 -1.70 -4.59 -44.41
N ASP A 490 -1.63 -3.72 -45.42
CA ASP A 490 -1.91 -2.28 -45.28
C ASP A 490 -3.36 -1.98 -44.84
N ASN A 491 -4.27 -2.92 -45.01
CA ASN A 491 -5.67 -2.75 -44.65
C ASN A 491 -5.97 -3.11 -43.18
N ILE A 492 -5.00 -3.64 -42.43
CA ILE A 492 -5.25 -4.14 -41.07
C ILE A 492 -5.64 -3.01 -40.11
N ILE A 493 -4.99 -1.85 -40.17
CA ILE A 493 -5.28 -0.73 -39.25
C ILE A 493 -6.72 -0.23 -39.44
N SER A 494 -7.15 -0.08 -40.70
CA SER A 494 -8.53 0.32 -41.01
C SER A 494 -9.54 -0.73 -40.57
N ALA A 495 -9.23 -2.02 -40.75
CA ALA A 495 -10.09 -3.10 -40.33
C ALA A 495 -10.23 -3.17 -38.80
N LEU A 496 -9.12 -3.09 -38.06
CA LEU A 496 -9.14 -3.07 -36.59
C LEU A 496 -9.89 -1.85 -36.03
N SER A 497 -9.78 -0.69 -36.69
CA SER A 497 -10.50 0.52 -36.30
C SER A 497 -12.00 0.45 -36.61
N ALA A 498 -12.38 -0.30 -37.65
CA ALA A 498 -13.78 -0.51 -38.04
C ALA A 498 -14.47 -1.58 -37.17
N LEU A 499 -13.71 -2.51 -36.59
CA LEU A 499 -14.22 -3.49 -35.65
C LEU A 499 -14.76 -2.79 -34.40
N LYS A 500 -16.08 -2.89 -34.20
CA LYS A 500 -16.80 -2.41 -33.01
C LYS A 500 -17.45 -3.59 -32.29
N PRO A 501 -16.67 -4.54 -31.77
CA PRO A 501 -17.22 -5.68 -31.07
C PRO A 501 -17.98 -5.20 -29.83
N LYS A 502 -19.16 -5.77 -29.59
CA LYS A 502 -19.94 -5.53 -28.36
C LYS A 502 -19.33 -6.22 -27.14
N VAL A 503 -18.37 -7.11 -27.37
CA VAL A 503 -17.66 -7.87 -26.36
C VAL A 503 -16.22 -7.36 -26.23
N ARG A 504 -15.73 -7.34 -25.00
CA ARG A 504 -14.41 -6.81 -24.67
C ARG A 504 -13.30 -7.84 -24.87
N ASP A 505 -13.56 -9.07 -24.43
CA ASP A 505 -12.65 -10.20 -24.58
C ASP A 505 -13.15 -11.02 -25.78
N LEU A 506 -12.35 -11.04 -26.84
CA LEU A 506 -12.60 -11.79 -28.06
C LEU A 506 -11.28 -12.36 -28.57
N ALA A 507 -11.38 -13.46 -29.30
CA ALA A 507 -10.27 -14.02 -30.06
C ALA A 507 -10.37 -13.56 -31.52
N LEU A 508 -9.37 -12.84 -32.01
CA LEU A 508 -9.31 -12.36 -33.38
C LEU A 508 -8.34 -13.23 -34.20
N CYS A 509 -8.91 -14.05 -35.08
CA CYS A 509 -8.18 -14.87 -36.03
C CYS A 509 -8.02 -14.11 -37.35
N ILE A 510 -6.84 -13.60 -37.63
CA ILE A 510 -6.53 -12.86 -38.85
C ILE A 510 -5.96 -13.84 -39.87
N VAL A 511 -6.68 -14.06 -40.96
CA VAL A 511 -6.21 -14.88 -42.07
C VAL A 511 -5.41 -14.00 -43.04
N CYS A 512 -4.13 -14.31 -43.20
CA CYS A 512 -3.18 -13.55 -44.01
C CYS A 512 -2.38 -14.46 -44.94
N ASP A 513 -1.76 -13.92 -45.99
CA ASP A 513 -0.90 -14.71 -46.87
C ASP A 513 0.43 -15.10 -46.20
N ALA A 514 0.96 -14.22 -45.33
CA ALA A 514 2.15 -14.47 -44.53
C ALA A 514 2.14 -13.63 -43.25
N ALA A 515 2.62 -14.17 -42.14
CA ALA A 515 2.74 -13.46 -40.87
C ALA A 515 4.02 -12.58 -40.83
N THR A 516 4.02 -11.50 -41.60
CA THR A 516 5.16 -10.57 -41.71
C THR A 516 5.43 -9.84 -40.39
N ASP A 517 6.69 -9.44 -40.14
CA ASP A 517 7.04 -8.64 -38.94
C ASP A 517 6.33 -7.29 -38.90
N ARG A 518 6.03 -6.73 -40.08
CA ARG A 518 5.20 -5.54 -40.22
C ARG A 518 3.79 -5.80 -39.71
N LEU A 519 3.13 -6.86 -40.18
CA LEU A 519 1.78 -7.21 -39.73
C LEU A 519 1.74 -7.44 -38.22
N LYS A 520 2.69 -8.23 -37.68
CA LYS A 520 2.88 -8.46 -36.23
C LYS A 520 3.01 -7.16 -35.42
N THR A 521 3.80 -6.20 -35.91
CA THR A 521 3.98 -4.88 -35.29
C THR A 521 2.69 -4.06 -35.30
N LEU A 522 1.98 -4.02 -36.44
CA LEU A 522 0.74 -3.26 -36.58
C LEU A 522 -0.37 -3.77 -35.64
N VAL A 523 -0.53 -5.09 -35.54
CA VAL A 523 -1.58 -5.67 -34.69
C VAL A 523 -1.27 -5.55 -33.20
N SER A 524 0.00 -5.67 -32.79
CA SER A 524 0.41 -5.56 -31.38
C SER A 524 0.31 -4.13 -30.81
N GLN A 525 0.51 -3.11 -31.66
CA GLN A 525 0.42 -1.71 -31.25
C GLN A 525 -1.03 -1.21 -31.13
N HIS A 526 -2.01 -1.98 -31.59
CA HIS A 526 -3.41 -1.59 -31.56
C HIS A 526 -3.93 -1.33 -30.12
N GLN A 527 -4.85 -0.36 -29.98
CA GLN A 527 -5.31 0.15 -28.69
C GLN A 527 -6.21 -0.83 -27.93
N CYS A 528 -6.98 -1.67 -28.63
CA CYS A 528 -7.97 -2.54 -27.98
C CYS A 528 -7.36 -3.73 -27.23
N LYS A 529 -6.08 -4.07 -27.50
CA LYS A 529 -5.33 -5.15 -26.83
C LYS A 529 -6.16 -6.45 -26.78
N TRP A 530 -6.56 -6.95 -27.95
CA TRP A 530 -7.27 -8.24 -28.08
C TRP A 530 -6.29 -9.41 -28.14
N GLU A 531 -6.82 -10.61 -27.95
CA GLU A 531 -6.09 -11.83 -28.28
C GLU A 531 -6.08 -11.98 -29.81
N ILE A 532 -4.88 -12.11 -30.41
CA ILE A 532 -4.70 -12.08 -31.86
C ILE A 532 -3.93 -13.32 -32.30
N HIS A 533 -4.50 -14.02 -33.29
CA HIS A 533 -3.92 -15.18 -33.96
C HIS A 533 -3.76 -14.87 -35.44
N LEU A 534 -2.55 -14.98 -35.97
CA LEU A 534 -2.28 -14.88 -37.40
C LEU A 534 -2.30 -16.28 -38.00
N LEU A 535 -3.26 -16.53 -38.89
CA LEU A 535 -3.44 -17.79 -39.59
C LEU A 535 -2.97 -17.63 -41.05
N GLU A 536 -1.93 -18.34 -41.44
CA GLU A 536 -1.39 -18.25 -42.80
C GLU A 536 -2.21 -19.09 -43.78
N ARG A 537 -2.64 -18.50 -44.90
CA ARG A 537 -3.34 -19.23 -45.97
C ARG A 537 -2.44 -20.33 -46.54
N LYS A 538 -3.05 -21.45 -46.97
CA LYS A 538 -2.37 -22.61 -47.58
C LYS A 538 -1.33 -23.29 -46.67
N SER A 539 -1.26 -22.89 -45.41
CA SER A 539 -0.51 -23.57 -44.36
C SER A 539 -1.47 -24.45 -43.56
N PRO A 540 -1.17 -25.74 -43.37
CA PRO A 540 -2.05 -26.63 -42.62
C PRO A 540 -2.13 -26.14 -41.16
N LEU A 541 -3.36 -26.01 -40.66
CA LEU A 541 -3.59 -25.72 -39.25
C LEU A 541 -3.12 -26.89 -38.39
N SER A 542 -2.68 -26.60 -37.16
CA SER A 542 -2.51 -27.67 -36.17
C SER A 542 -3.88 -28.25 -35.81
N GLU A 543 -3.90 -29.50 -35.32
CA GLU A 543 -5.12 -30.17 -34.85
C GLU A 543 -5.91 -29.30 -33.88
N PHE A 544 -5.19 -28.55 -33.04
CA PHE A 544 -5.76 -27.59 -32.11
C PHE A 544 -6.56 -26.47 -32.79
N TYR A 545 -5.96 -25.74 -33.74
CA TYR A 545 -6.63 -24.62 -34.43
C TYR A 545 -7.75 -25.12 -35.35
N GLN A 546 -7.56 -26.29 -35.96
CA GLN A 546 -8.58 -26.91 -36.78
C GLN A 546 -9.83 -27.23 -35.95
N LYS A 547 -9.66 -27.95 -34.84
CA LYS A 547 -10.74 -28.26 -33.91
C LYS A 547 -11.42 -27.01 -33.35
N LEU A 548 -10.64 -25.99 -32.97
CA LEU A 548 -11.15 -24.71 -32.48
C LEU A 548 -12.15 -24.08 -33.46
N LEU A 549 -11.75 -23.92 -34.72
CA LEU A 549 -12.56 -23.25 -35.73
C LEU A 549 -13.76 -24.12 -36.14
N GLU A 550 -13.60 -25.44 -36.21
CA GLU A 550 -14.69 -26.37 -36.56
C GLU A 550 -15.78 -26.48 -35.49
N GLU A 551 -15.39 -26.53 -34.20
CA GLU A 551 -16.34 -26.60 -33.07
C GLU A 551 -17.11 -25.28 -32.87
N ASN A 552 -16.51 -24.15 -33.28
CA ASN A 552 -17.09 -22.81 -33.13
C ASN A 552 -17.59 -22.22 -34.46
N ALA A 553 -17.58 -22.98 -35.55
CA ALA A 553 -17.85 -22.52 -36.90
C ALA A 553 -19.16 -21.70 -36.98
N GLU A 554 -20.26 -22.25 -36.46
CA GLU A 554 -21.59 -21.62 -36.52
C GLU A 554 -21.73 -20.36 -35.64
N ARG A 555 -20.81 -20.13 -34.70
CA ARG A 555 -20.83 -18.97 -33.78
C ARG A 555 -19.77 -17.93 -34.12
N THR A 556 -18.86 -18.27 -35.03
CA THR A 556 -17.75 -17.42 -35.43
C THR A 556 -18.26 -16.35 -36.39
N THR A 557 -17.85 -15.10 -36.16
CA THR A 557 -18.16 -14.02 -37.10
C THR A 557 -17.08 -13.97 -38.16
N TYR A 558 -17.43 -14.26 -39.42
CA TYR A 558 -16.49 -14.22 -40.54
C TYR A 558 -16.62 -12.91 -41.31
N LEU A 559 -15.49 -12.20 -41.41
CA LEU A 559 -15.39 -10.90 -42.06
C LEU A 559 -14.24 -10.91 -43.06
N GLU A 560 -14.33 -10.07 -44.08
CA GLU A 560 -13.26 -9.82 -45.04
C GLU A 560 -13.03 -8.32 -45.22
N VAL A 561 -11.82 -7.98 -45.67
CA VAL A 561 -11.47 -6.60 -45.99
C VAL A 561 -11.34 -6.43 -47.51
N ARG A 562 -12.36 -5.82 -48.13
CA ARG A 562 -12.38 -5.49 -49.56
C ARG A 562 -12.29 -3.99 -49.74
N GLY A 563 -11.26 -3.51 -50.46
CA GLY A 563 -11.13 -2.07 -50.75
C GLY A 563 -11.09 -1.17 -49.51
N ARG A 564 -10.52 -1.64 -48.39
CA ARG A 564 -10.48 -1.00 -47.05
C ARG A 564 -11.82 -0.97 -46.29
N ALA A 565 -12.89 -1.53 -46.85
CA ALA A 565 -14.16 -1.72 -46.15
C ALA A 565 -14.18 -3.11 -45.48
N LEU A 566 -14.82 -3.18 -44.31
CA LEU A 566 -15.05 -4.42 -43.57
C LEU A 566 -16.43 -4.98 -43.96
N GLU A 567 -16.47 -6.17 -44.55
CA GLU A 567 -17.69 -6.78 -45.08
C GLU A 567 -17.85 -8.22 -44.53
N PRO A 568 -19.08 -8.77 -44.45
CA PRO A 568 -19.27 -10.19 -44.14
C PRO A 568 -18.63 -11.09 -45.20
N LEU A 569 -17.87 -12.09 -44.77
CA LEU A 569 -17.26 -13.05 -45.68
C LEU A 569 -18.33 -13.99 -46.25
N THR A 570 -18.30 -14.20 -47.57
CA THR A 570 -19.20 -15.14 -48.24
C THR A 570 -18.70 -16.58 -48.06
N LEU A 571 -19.55 -17.46 -47.54
CA LEU A 571 -19.25 -18.87 -47.22
C LEU A 571 -20.19 -19.79 -48.00
N ASP A 572 -19.98 -19.93 -49.31
CA ASP A 572 -20.91 -20.60 -50.23
C ASP A 572 -21.23 -22.05 -49.85
N ASP A 573 -20.21 -22.81 -49.46
CA ASP A 573 -20.32 -24.23 -49.10
C ASP A 573 -20.44 -24.46 -47.59
N GLY A 574 -20.42 -23.40 -46.79
CA GLY A 574 -20.41 -23.46 -45.33
C GLY A 574 -19.05 -23.14 -44.70
N PRO A 575 -19.01 -22.87 -43.38
CA PRO A 575 -17.79 -22.45 -42.69
C PRO A 575 -16.72 -23.55 -42.61
N ARG A 576 -17.10 -24.84 -42.54
CA ARG A 576 -16.17 -25.96 -42.45
C ARG A 576 -15.42 -26.17 -43.77
N GLU A 577 -16.17 -26.21 -44.86
CA GLU A 577 -15.65 -26.32 -46.22
C GLU A 577 -14.72 -25.14 -46.54
N TRP A 578 -15.06 -23.94 -46.06
CA TRP A 578 -14.19 -22.77 -46.20
C TRP A 578 -12.88 -22.89 -45.41
N ILE A 579 -12.92 -23.37 -44.15
CA ILE A 579 -11.72 -23.60 -43.35
C ILE A 579 -10.80 -24.59 -44.08
N ASP A 580 -11.34 -25.73 -44.52
CA ASP A 580 -10.58 -26.75 -45.25
C ASP A 580 -9.99 -26.20 -46.56
N ALA A 581 -10.77 -25.46 -47.35
CA ALA A 581 -10.30 -24.87 -48.59
C ALA A 581 -9.21 -23.80 -48.38
N THR A 582 -9.27 -23.06 -47.27
CA THR A 582 -8.35 -21.94 -46.98
C THR A 582 -6.99 -22.42 -46.49
N PHE A 583 -6.96 -23.49 -45.69
CA PHE A 583 -5.75 -23.97 -45.01
C PHE A 583 -5.19 -25.29 -45.56
N SER A 584 -5.89 -25.97 -46.48
CA SER A 584 -5.33 -27.14 -47.14
C SER A 584 -4.12 -26.76 -48.02
N LYS A 585 -3.05 -27.56 -47.96
CA LYS A 585 -1.99 -27.49 -48.97
C LYS A 585 -2.59 -27.88 -50.31
N SER A 586 -2.45 -27.01 -51.31
CA SER A 586 -2.62 -27.39 -52.71
C SER A 586 -1.88 -28.71 -52.94
N LYS A 587 -2.56 -29.74 -53.47
CA LYS A 587 -1.90 -30.97 -53.93
C LYS A 587 -0.94 -30.72 -55.12
N HIS A 588 -0.81 -29.48 -55.58
CA HIS A 588 0.12 -29.07 -56.62
C HIS A 588 0.96 -27.87 -56.16
N SER A 589 2.23 -28.18 -55.91
CA SER A 589 3.43 -27.30 -55.85
C SER A 589 3.40 -26.12 -54.90
#